data_AF-A0A7W1W4F5-F1
#
_entry.id   AF-A0A7W1W4F5-F1
#
_cell.length_a   1.000
_cell.length_b   1.000
_cell.length_c   1.000
_cell.angle_alpha   90.00
_cell.angle_beta   90.00
_cell.angle_gamma   90.00
#
_symmetry.space_group_name_H-M   'P 1'
#
loop_
_entity.id
_entity.type
_entity.pdbx_description
1 polymer ?
#
loop_
_entity_poly.entity_id
_entity_poly.type
_entity_poly.pdbx_seq_one_letter_code
_entity_poly.pdbx_strand_id
1 'polypeptide(L)'
;MNGLQIGFNATGQPLRIEPAKRVYHHHVIGSSGGGKSKFLEALMRGDLLGGQGFCLIDPHGTLYSDVLKFCAYRVLNREIILLNLSEPKHIVGFNFFTKEKTGKTNVQVDNLIAATLHAWNAKNSDATPTLG
;
A
#
# COMPACT_ATOMS: atom_id res chain seq x y z
N MET A 1 20.06 7.85 0.49
CA MET A 1 19.24 7.05 -0.46
C MET A 1 19.10 7.82 -1.75
N ASN A 2 19.37 7.20 -2.90
CA ASN A 2 19.20 7.85 -4.20
C ASN A 2 17.71 8.09 -4.48
N GLY A 3 17.36 9.26 -5.04
CA GLY A 3 15.98 9.61 -5.37
C GLY A 3 15.32 8.64 -6.37
N LEU A 4 14.00 8.55 -6.33
CA LEU A 4 13.20 7.66 -7.18
C LEU A 4 13.17 8.20 -8.61
N GLN A 5 13.66 7.42 -9.57
CA GLN A 5 13.68 7.86 -10.97
C GLN A 5 12.29 7.80 -11.60
N ILE A 6 11.88 8.90 -12.24
CA ILE A 6 10.56 9.04 -12.88
C ILE A 6 10.63 9.10 -14.41
N GLY A 7 11.82 9.24 -14.98
CA GLY A 7 12.00 9.32 -16.42
C GLY A 7 13.28 10.06 -16.77
N PHE A 8 13.26 10.72 -17.92
CA PHE A 8 14.35 11.51 -18.45
C PHE A 8 13.84 12.86 -18.94
N ASN A 9 14.68 13.89 -18.90
CA ASN A 9 14.37 15.17 -19.54
C ASN A 9 14.65 15.12 -21.05
N ALA A 10 14.44 16.24 -21.75
CA ALA A 10 14.66 16.34 -23.20
C ALA A 10 16.11 16.07 -23.64
N THR A 11 17.09 16.18 -22.73
CA THR A 11 18.51 15.91 -23.01
C THR A 11 18.93 14.50 -22.59
N GLY A 12 17.99 13.65 -22.18
CA GLY A 12 18.25 12.27 -21.78
C GLY A 12 18.81 12.13 -20.36
N GLN A 13 18.84 13.20 -19.55
CA GLN A 13 19.27 13.13 -18.17
C GLN A 13 18.15 12.57 -17.28
N PRO A 14 18.47 11.67 -16.32
CA PRO A 14 17.47 11.05 -15.47
C PRO A 14 16.83 12.07 -14.53
N LEU A 15 15.50 12.11 -14.54
CA LEU A 15 14.70 12.87 -13.59
C LEU A 15 14.39 12.01 -12.37
N ARG A 16 14.62 12.56 -11.19
CA ARG A 16 14.42 11.85 -9.91
C ARG A 16 13.60 12.70 -8.94
N ILE A 17 12.80 12.03 -8.14
CA ILE A 17 12.11 12.61 -6.99
C ILE A 17 12.93 12.27 -5.74
N GLU A 18 13.41 13.32 -5.08
CA GLU A 18 14.13 13.18 -3.82
C GLU A 18 13.19 12.68 -2.71
N PRO A 19 13.70 11.87 -1.76
CA PRO A 19 12.88 11.36 -0.66
C PRO A 19 12.11 12.45 0.09
N ALA A 20 12.74 13.62 0.32
CA ALA A 20 12.11 14.76 0.97
C ALA A 20 10.86 15.29 0.25
N LYS A 21 10.77 15.12 -1.08
CA LYS A 21 9.63 15.58 -1.88
C LYS A 21 8.49 14.55 -1.94
N ARG A 22 8.73 13.31 -1.50
CA ARG A 22 7.71 12.25 -1.53
C ARG A 22 6.59 12.43 -0.51
N VAL A 23 6.78 13.33 0.46
CA VAL A 23 5.76 13.69 1.46
C VAL A 23 4.57 14.44 0.85
N TYR A 24 4.72 15.03 -0.34
CA TYR A 24 3.68 15.86 -0.97
C TYR A 24 2.65 15.07 -1.79
N HIS A 25 2.68 13.74 -1.74
CA HIS A 25 1.84 12.85 -2.55
C HIS A 25 2.00 13.06 -4.07
N HIS A 26 1.53 12.09 -4.86
CA HIS A 26 1.61 12.14 -6.32
C HIS A 26 0.26 11.83 -6.94
N HIS A 27 -0.11 12.61 -7.94
CA HIS A 27 -1.29 12.36 -8.76
C HIS A 27 -0.86 12.08 -10.20
N VAL A 28 -1.20 10.90 -10.72
CA VAL A 28 -0.87 10.47 -12.09
C VAL A 28 -2.14 10.44 -12.92
N ILE A 29 -2.24 11.35 -13.89
CA ILE A 29 -3.43 11.53 -14.73
C ILE A 29 -3.08 11.20 -16.19
N GLY A 30 -4.01 10.58 -16.91
CA GLY A 30 -3.85 10.23 -18.31
C GLY A 30 -5.00 9.34 -18.82
N SER A 31 -5.13 9.21 -20.14
CA SER A 31 -6.13 8.37 -20.78
C SER A 31 -5.96 6.87 -20.46
N SER A 32 -7.01 6.08 -20.66
CA SER A 32 -6.89 4.62 -20.63
C SER A 32 -5.87 4.15 -21.68
N GLY A 33 -5.04 3.17 -21.35
CA GLY A 33 -3.92 2.74 -22.20
C GLY A 33 -2.72 3.70 -22.24
N GLY A 34 -2.81 4.91 -21.66
CA GLY A 34 -1.74 5.92 -21.66
C GLY A 34 -0.53 5.61 -20.76
N GLY A 35 -0.34 4.36 -20.32
CA GLY A 35 0.84 3.93 -19.57
C GLY A 35 0.85 4.23 -18.07
N LYS A 36 -0.23 4.75 -17.48
CA LYS A 36 -0.31 5.08 -16.04
C LYS A 36 0.13 3.92 -15.13
N SER A 37 -0.41 2.72 -15.36
CA SER A 37 -0.07 1.54 -14.55
C SER A 37 1.40 1.15 -14.71
N LYS A 38 1.96 1.28 -15.92
CA LYS A 38 3.39 0.99 -16.17
C LYS A 38 4.29 2.03 -15.52
N PHE A 39 3.87 3.29 -15.50
CA PHE A 39 4.57 4.34 -14.75
C PHE A 39 4.58 4.04 -13.25
N LEU A 40 3.42 3.75 -12.66
CA LEU A 40 3.33 3.37 -11.24
C LEU A 40 4.15 2.12 -10.93
N GLU A 41 4.13 1.12 -11.81
CA GLU A 41 4.95 -0.10 -11.69
C GLU A 41 6.45 0.24 -11.64
N ALA A 42 6.93 1.15 -12.48
CA ALA A 42 8.33 1.56 -12.50
C ALA A 42 8.73 2.23 -11.17
N LEU A 43 7.85 3.07 -10.61
CA LEU A 43 8.06 3.68 -9.28
C LEU A 43 8.12 2.62 -8.18
N MET A 44 7.16 1.70 -8.17
CA MET A 44 7.09 0.61 -7.21
C MET A 44 8.35 -0.27 -7.28
N ARG A 45 8.81 -0.63 -8.48
CA ARG A 45 10.07 -1.38 -8.64
C ARG A 45 11.27 -0.62 -8.05
N GLY A 46 11.35 0.69 -8.26
CA GLY A 46 12.38 1.53 -7.66
C GLY A 46 12.33 1.52 -6.13
N ASP A 47 11.13 1.62 -5.55
CA ASP A 47 10.91 1.52 -4.11
C ASP A 47 11.31 0.14 -3.57
N LEU A 48 10.86 -0.92 -4.24
CA LEU A 48 11.18 -2.28 -3.87
C LEU A 48 12.69 -2.51 -3.83
N LEU A 49 13.43 -2.07 -4.85
CA LEU A 49 14.89 -2.16 -4.92
C LEU A 49 15.58 -1.28 -3.88
N GLY A 50 14.98 -0.14 -3.53
CA GLY A 50 15.44 0.76 -2.47
C GLY A 50 15.07 0.33 -1.05
N GLY A 51 14.48 -0.87 -0.89
CA GLY A 51 14.04 -1.37 0.41
C GLY A 51 12.83 -0.64 1.00
N GLN A 52 12.11 0.14 0.21
CA GLN A 52 10.91 0.86 0.63
C GLN A 52 9.67 0.00 0.33
N GLY A 53 8.82 -0.20 1.35
CA GLY A 53 7.54 -0.90 1.21
C GLY A 53 6.41 0.04 0.73
N PHE A 54 5.32 -0.54 0.25
CA PHE A 54 4.09 0.18 -0.11
C PHE A 54 2.88 -0.72 0.02
N CYS A 55 1.70 -0.11 0.07
CA CYS A 55 0.41 -0.77 -0.10
C CYS A 55 -0.11 -0.47 -1.52
N LEU A 56 -0.57 -1.50 -2.23
CA LEU A 56 -1.16 -1.38 -3.55
C LEU A 56 -2.63 -1.76 -3.49
N ILE A 57 -3.49 -0.82 -3.87
CA ILE A 57 -4.92 -1.05 -4.09
C ILE A 57 -5.14 -1.04 -5.60
N ASP A 58 -5.36 -2.22 -6.19
CA ASP A 58 -5.54 -2.40 -7.64
C ASP A 58 -6.84 -3.17 -7.92
N PRO A 59 -7.94 -2.47 -8.28
CA PRO A 59 -9.22 -3.10 -8.60
C PRO A 59 -9.17 -4.05 -9.81
N HIS A 60 -8.17 -3.92 -10.68
CA HIS A 60 -8.06 -4.72 -11.90
C HIS A 60 -7.11 -5.91 -11.77
N GLY A 61 -6.22 -5.90 -10.76
CA GLY A 61 -5.28 -6.99 -10.45
C GLY A 61 -4.08 -7.14 -11.40
N THR A 62 -4.07 -6.47 -12.55
CA THR A 62 -2.98 -6.57 -13.54
C THR A 62 -1.69 -5.96 -13.02
N LEU A 63 -1.76 -4.78 -12.38
CA LEU A 63 -0.58 -4.12 -11.81
C LEU A 63 -0.05 -4.92 -10.62
N TYR A 64 -0.95 -5.41 -9.77
CA TYR A 64 -0.59 -6.31 -8.67
C TYR A 64 0.21 -7.53 -9.17
N SER A 65 -0.27 -8.19 -10.22
CA SER A 65 0.37 -9.38 -10.80
C SER A 65 1.78 -9.08 -11.32
N ASP A 66 1.96 -7.94 -11.99
CA ASP A 66 3.26 -7.53 -12.54
C ASP A 66 4.27 -7.18 -11.44
N VAL A 67 3.83 -6.49 -10.39
CA VAL A 67 4.65 -6.17 -9.21
C VAL A 67 5.03 -7.44 -8.45
N LEU A 68 4.09 -8.36 -8.25
CA LEU A 68 4.33 -9.63 -7.56
C LEU A 68 5.36 -10.48 -8.30
N LYS A 69 5.25 -10.57 -9.63
CA LYS A 69 6.27 -11.23 -10.45
C LYS A 69 7.64 -10.59 -10.25
N PHE A 70 7.72 -9.26 -10.31
CA PHE A 70 8.99 -8.56 -10.09
C PHE A 70 9.60 -8.86 -8.72
N CYS A 71 8.77 -8.81 -7.67
CA CYS A 71 9.12 -9.20 -6.31
C CYS A 71 9.73 -10.61 -6.23
N ALA A 72 9.05 -11.60 -6.81
CA ALA A 72 9.50 -12.99 -6.82
C ALA A 72 10.85 -13.19 -7.54
N TYR A 73 11.21 -12.34 -8.50
CA TYR A 73 12.48 -12.46 -9.23
C TYR A 73 13.61 -11.59 -8.66
N ARG A 74 13.28 -10.45 -8.06
CA ARG A 74 14.27 -9.40 -7.75
C ARG A 74 14.40 -9.07 -6.28
N VAL A 75 13.50 -9.58 -5.44
CA VAL A 75 13.42 -9.14 -4.04
C VAL A 75 13.16 -10.29 -3.06
N LEU A 76 13.82 -11.42 -3.32
CA LEU A 76 13.70 -12.65 -2.53
C LEU A 76 14.29 -12.56 -1.11
N ASN A 77 15.05 -11.50 -0.81
CA ASN A 77 15.73 -11.30 0.45
C ASN A 77 14.85 -10.65 1.54
N ARG A 78 13.54 -10.51 1.30
CA ARG A 78 12.59 -10.01 2.31
C ARG A 78 11.27 -10.76 2.26
N GLU A 79 10.59 -10.77 3.39
CA GLU A 79 9.23 -11.27 3.48
C GLU A 79 8.29 -10.36 2.69
N ILE A 80 7.41 -10.99 1.90
CA ILE A 80 6.41 -10.30 1.09
C ILE A 80 5.05 -10.74 1.59
N ILE A 81 4.38 -9.83 2.30
CA ILE A 81 3.06 -10.06 2.86
C ILE A 81 2.03 -9.74 1.77
N LEU A 82 1.34 -10.77 1.27
CA LEU A 82 0.28 -10.61 0.29
C LEU A 82 -1.05 -10.45 1.01
N LEU A 83 -1.69 -9.29 0.84
CA LEU A 83 -3.02 -9.02 1.36
C LEU A 83 -3.98 -8.86 0.17
N ASN A 84 -4.63 -9.96 -0.23
CA ASN A 84 -5.66 -9.95 -1.25
C ASN A 84 -7.03 -10.14 -0.61
N LEU A 85 -7.76 -9.04 -0.40
CA LEU A 85 -9.08 -9.07 0.23
C LEU A 85 -10.15 -9.77 -0.63
N SER A 86 -9.90 -9.96 -1.92
CA SER A 86 -10.78 -10.71 -2.82
C SER A 86 -10.54 -12.22 -2.79
N GLU A 87 -9.49 -12.68 -2.11
CA GLU A 87 -9.15 -14.11 -1.96
C GLU A 87 -9.19 -14.52 -0.48
N PRO A 88 -10.34 -15.05 0.01
CA PRO A 88 -10.52 -15.40 1.42
C PRO A 88 -9.53 -16.46 1.95
N LYS A 89 -8.88 -17.22 1.06
CA LYS A 89 -7.86 -18.22 1.41
C LYS A 89 -6.50 -17.60 1.72
N HIS A 90 -6.28 -16.33 1.35
CA HIS A 90 -5.03 -15.58 1.54
C HIS A 90 -5.24 -14.38 2.47
N ILE A 91 -5.99 -14.59 3.56
CA ILE A 91 -6.14 -13.57 4.61
C ILE A 91 -4.95 -13.67 5.55
N VAL A 92 -4.13 -12.62 5.59
CA VAL A 92 -3.15 -12.42 6.65
C VAL A 92 -3.92 -11.96 7.88
N GLY A 93 -3.89 -12.77 8.95
CA GLY A 93 -4.53 -12.41 10.20
C GLY A 93 -3.87 -11.19 10.81
N PHE A 94 -4.56 -10.05 10.83
CA PHE A 94 -4.12 -8.85 11.52
C PHE A 94 -4.83 -8.74 12.86
N ASN A 95 -4.11 -8.99 13.96
CA ASN A 95 -4.66 -8.85 15.30
C ASN A 95 -4.37 -7.47 15.88
N PHE A 96 -5.37 -6.59 15.86
CA PHE A 96 -5.31 -5.25 16.46
C PHE A 96 -5.07 -5.26 17.98
N PHE A 97 -5.29 -6.40 18.64
CA PHE A 97 -5.10 -6.58 20.09
C PHE A 97 -3.77 -7.26 20.45
N THR A 98 -2.86 -7.37 19.49
CA THR A 98 -1.50 -7.82 19.80
C THR A 98 -0.92 -6.85 20.83
N LYS A 99 -0.62 -7.36 22.05
CA LYS A 99 -0.21 -6.53 23.18
C LYS A 99 1.03 -5.73 22.80
N GLU A 100 0.89 -4.40 22.72
CA GLU A 100 2.05 -3.53 22.77
C GLU A 100 2.69 -3.62 24.16
N LYS A 101 4.01 -3.69 24.23
CA LYS A 101 4.76 -3.77 25.51
C LYS A 101 4.47 -2.59 26.46
N THR A 102 3.89 -1.50 25.95
CA THR A 102 3.70 -0.21 26.63
C THR A 102 2.27 0.34 26.55
N GLY A 103 1.35 -0.32 25.84
CA GLY A 103 0.00 0.19 25.60
C GLY A 103 -1.05 -0.35 26.60
N LYS A 104 -1.96 0.52 27.06
CA LYS A 104 -3.16 0.09 27.82
C LYS A 104 -4.19 -0.50 26.85
N THR A 105 -4.60 -1.74 27.09
CA THR A 105 -5.57 -2.47 26.24
C THR A 105 -6.87 -1.70 26.01
N ASN A 106 -7.38 -0.97 27.01
CA ASN A 106 -8.62 -0.20 26.88
C ASN A 106 -8.52 0.87 25.77
N VAL A 107 -7.38 1.56 25.67
CA VAL A 107 -7.17 2.59 24.63
C VAL A 107 -7.11 1.97 23.23
N GLN A 108 -6.55 0.76 23.11
CA GLN A 108 -6.52 0.04 21.83
C GLN A 108 -7.94 -0.38 21.41
N VAL A 109 -8.77 -0.82 22.36
CA VAL A 109 -10.18 -1.16 22.12
C VAL A 109 -10.96 0.07 21.68
N ASP A 110 -10.85 1.18 22.40
CA ASP A 110 -11.58 2.42 22.10
C ASP A 110 -11.23 2.95 20.70
N ASN A 111 -9.94 2.95 20.35
CA ASN A 111 -9.47 3.39 19.04
C ASN A 111 -9.97 2.48 17.90
N LEU A 112 -10.02 1.16 18.13
CA LEU A 112 -10.54 0.23 17.15
C LEU A 112 -12.03 0.46 16.91
N ILE A 113 -12.83 0.59 17.97
CA ILE A 113 -14.26 0.88 17.88
C ILE A 113 -14.49 2.18 17.10
N ALA A 114 -13.77 3.25 17.45
CA ALA A 114 -13.87 4.54 16.76
C ALA A 114 -13.52 4.42 15.27
N ALA A 115 -12.44 3.71 14.93
CA ALA A 115 -12.05 3.48 13.54
C ALA A 115 -13.09 2.67 12.76
N THR A 116 -13.67 1.64 13.38
CA THR A 116 -14.74 0.81 12.77
C THR A 116 -15.99 1.64 12.53
N LEU A 117 -16.46 2.41 13.52
CA LEU A 117 -17.63 3.28 13.37
C LEU A 117 -17.44 4.32 12.27
N HIS A 118 -16.25 4.93 12.22
CA HIS A 118 -15.89 5.88 11.17
C HIS A 118 -15.90 5.23 9.78
N ALA A 119 -15.30 4.04 9.63
CA ALA A 119 -15.27 3.31 8.36
C ALA A 119 -16.68 2.93 7.87
N TRP A 120 -17.60 2.62 8.78
CA TRP A 120 -18.99 2.31 8.48
C TRP A 120 -19.91 3.53 8.39
N ASN A 121 -19.37 4.74 8.58
CA ASN A 121 -20.14 5.99 8.68
C ASN A 121 -21.30 5.89 9.72
N ALA A 122 -21.08 5.11 10.78
CA ALA A 122 -22.04 4.87 11.84
C ALA A 122 -21.79 5.83 13.01
N LYS A 123 -22.86 6.43 13.54
CA LYS A 123 -22.74 7.36 14.68
C LYS A 123 -22.50 6.62 16.01
N ASN A 124 -23.10 5.45 16.17
CA ASN A 124 -23.07 4.63 17.38
C ASN A 124 -22.95 3.14 17.02
N SER A 125 -22.52 2.31 17.98
CA SER A 125 -22.39 0.84 17.83
C SER A 125 -23.71 0.09 17.65
N ASP A 126 -24.84 0.73 17.95
CA ASP A 126 -26.16 0.09 18.01
C ASP A 126 -26.70 -0.33 16.63
N ALA A 127 -26.15 0.24 15.55
CA ALA A 127 -26.53 -0.07 14.17
C ALA A 127 -25.55 -1.04 13.47
N THR A 128 -24.55 -1.56 14.21
CA THR A 128 -23.54 -2.47 13.64
C THR A 128 -24.12 -3.89 13.56
N PRO A 129 -23.95 -4.63 12.45
CA PRO A 129 -24.42 -6.01 12.36
C PRO A 129 -23.81 -6.86 13.47
N THR A 130 -24.66 -7.41 14.34
CA THR A 130 -24.25 -8.40 15.33
C THR A 130 -24.03 -9.74 14.63
N LEU A 131 -22.93 -10.43 14.93
CA LEU A 131 -22.73 -11.81 14.52
C LEU A 131 -23.79 -12.66 15.23
N GLY A 132 -24.78 -13.12 14.47
CA GLY A 132 -25.75 -14.14 14.88
C GLY A 132 -25.21 -15.54 14.67
#